data_AF-A0A921MLL8-F1
#
_entry.id   AF-A0A921MLL8-F1
#
_cell.length_a   1.000
_cell.length_b   1.000
_cell.length_c   1.000
_cell.angle_alpha   90.00
_cell.angle_beta   90.00
_cell.angle_gamma   90.00
#
_symmetry.space_group_name_H-M   'P 1'
#
loop_
_entity.id
_entity.type
_entity.pdbx_description
1 polymer ?
#
loop_
_entity_poly.entity_id
_entity_poly.type
_entity_poly.pdbx_seq_one_letter_code
_entity_poly.pdbx_strand_id
1 'polypeptide(L)'
;MARDMIAVLNLGSRENERLLKEIQTLGVDSALYPHSITAGELDQVPNLKGIIVNGGPDHTVDGVEMEVAQEVYNYQVPVLLADHMGDSPWPEDEAERMNALRAFVLGICGASPKA
;
A
#
# COMPACT_ATOMS: atom_id res chain seq x y z
N MET A 1 -18.51 -14.09 1.58
CA MET A 1 -18.08 -12.82 2.19
C MET A 1 -17.15 -12.15 1.20
N ALA A 2 -17.23 -10.83 1.04
CA ALA A 2 -16.26 -10.14 0.20
C ALA A 2 -14.87 -10.24 0.88
N ARG A 3 -13.80 -10.29 0.08
CA ARG A 3 -12.42 -10.47 0.57
C ARG A 3 -11.88 -9.16 1.13
N ASP A 4 -10.97 -9.25 2.09
CA ASP A 4 -10.26 -8.09 2.63
C ASP A 4 -9.27 -7.55 1.59
N MET A 5 -9.19 -6.22 1.49
CA MET A 5 -8.44 -5.51 0.45
C MET A 5 -7.36 -4.60 1.04
N ILE A 6 -6.16 -4.62 0.46
CA ILE A 6 -5.14 -3.60 0.67
C ILE A 6 -4.99 -2.78 -0.61
N ALA A 7 -5.19 -1.46 -0.51
CA ALA A 7 -4.90 -0.55 -1.61
C ALA A 7 -3.41 -0.18 -1.61
N VAL A 8 -2.73 -0.37 -2.73
CA VAL A 8 -1.36 0.09 -2.94
C VAL A 8 -1.41 1.31 -3.85
N LEU A 9 -0.98 2.47 -3.35
CA LEU A 9 -0.92 3.71 -4.13
C LEU A 9 0.46 3.81 -4.77
N ASN A 10 0.50 3.93 -6.09
CA ASN A 10 1.75 4.01 -6.83
C ASN A 10 2.31 5.43 -6.85
N LEU A 11 3.39 5.65 -6.09
CA LEU A 11 4.16 6.88 -6.07
C LEU A 11 5.56 6.67 -6.68
N GLY A 12 5.68 5.79 -7.69
CA GLY A 12 6.94 5.64 -8.44
C GLY A 12 7.83 4.49 -7.98
N SER A 13 7.27 3.52 -7.25
CA SER A 13 7.97 2.28 -6.94
C SER A 13 8.17 1.39 -8.17
N ARG A 14 9.39 0.88 -8.35
CA ARG A 14 9.68 -0.18 -9.33
C ARG A 14 9.26 -1.57 -8.85
N GLU A 15 8.88 -1.70 -7.58
CA GLU A 15 8.56 -2.98 -6.94
C GLU A 15 7.06 -3.20 -6.72
N ASN A 16 6.18 -2.39 -7.31
CA ASN A 16 4.72 -2.51 -7.15
C ASN A 16 4.20 -3.93 -7.44
N GLU A 17 4.64 -4.55 -8.54
CA GLU A 17 4.19 -5.91 -8.88
C GLU A 17 4.66 -6.95 -7.86
N ARG A 18 5.87 -6.79 -7.31
CA ARG A 18 6.41 -7.66 -6.27
C ARG A 18 5.57 -7.51 -4.99
N LEU A 19 5.33 -6.27 -4.57
CA LEU A 19 4.53 -5.95 -3.39
C LEU A 19 3.12 -6.58 -3.46
N LEU A 20 2.43 -6.46 -4.59
CA LEU A 20 1.11 -7.09 -4.77
C LEU A 20 1.17 -8.62 -4.62
N LYS A 21 2.19 -9.28 -5.20
CA LYS A 21 2.37 -10.74 -5.09
C LYS A 21 2.69 -11.17 -3.65
N GLU A 22 3.46 -10.37 -2.92
CA GLU A 22 3.79 -10.62 -1.52
C GLU A 22 2.54 -10.52 -0.64
N ILE A 23 1.69 -9.50 -0.83
CA ILE A 23 0.40 -9.39 -0.11
C ILE A 23 -0.53 -10.56 -0.46
N GLN A 24 -0.57 -10.96 -1.74
CA GLN A 24 -1.32 -12.15 -2.17
C GLN A 24 -0.81 -13.44 -1.52
N THR A 25 0.50 -13.54 -1.27
CA THR A 25 1.12 -14.69 -0.58
C THR A 25 0.71 -14.75 0.89
N LEU A 26 0.38 -13.59 1.51
CA LEU A 26 -0.24 -13.51 2.83
C LEU A 26 -1.73 -13.89 2.83
N GLY A 27 -2.30 -14.22 1.66
CA GLY A 27 -3.69 -14.63 1.52
C GLY A 27 -4.70 -13.48 1.48
N VAL A 28 -4.25 -12.22 1.32
CA VAL A 28 -5.10 -11.01 1.27
C VAL A 28 -5.16 -10.47 -0.16
N ASP A 29 -6.29 -9.93 -0.58
CA ASP A 29 -6.37 -9.31 -1.92
C ASP A 29 -5.76 -7.90 -1.89
N SER A 30 -5.17 -7.49 -3.01
CA SER A 30 -4.56 -6.17 -3.16
C SER A 30 -4.69 -5.67 -4.58
N ALA A 31 -4.79 -4.35 -4.75
CA ALA A 31 -4.83 -3.71 -6.05
C ALA A 31 -3.95 -2.44 -6.06
N LEU A 32 -3.39 -2.15 -7.24
CA LEU A 32 -2.62 -0.94 -7.49
C LEU A 32 -3.56 0.18 -7.93
N TYR A 33 -3.40 1.35 -7.32
CA TYR A 33 -4.15 2.56 -7.63
C TYR A 33 -3.18 3.71 -7.94
N PRO A 34 -3.58 4.70 -8.74
CA PRO A 34 -2.77 5.89 -8.96
C PRO A 34 -2.63 6.71 -7.67
N HIS A 35 -1.54 7.45 -7.52
CA HIS A 35 -1.37 8.41 -6.41
C HIS A 35 -2.48 9.47 -6.36
N SER A 36 -3.09 9.78 -7.50
CA SER A 36 -4.16 10.77 -7.64
C SER A 36 -5.55 10.25 -7.26
N ILE A 37 -5.67 9.01 -6.75
CA ILE A 37 -6.95 8.49 -6.25
C ILE A 37 -7.53 9.42 -5.17
N THR A 38 -8.82 9.68 -5.24
CA THR A 38 -9.53 10.52 -4.28
C THR A 38 -10.04 9.72 -3.08
N ALA A 39 -10.28 10.39 -1.96
CA ALA A 39 -10.91 9.77 -0.78
C ALA A 39 -12.28 9.13 -1.12
N GLY A 40 -13.07 9.78 -1.99
CA GLY A 40 -14.36 9.24 -2.42
C GLY A 40 -14.24 7.98 -3.27
N GLU A 41 -13.18 7.84 -4.08
CA GLU A 41 -12.88 6.60 -4.81
C GLU A 41 -12.39 5.50 -3.86
N LEU A 42 -11.59 5.85 -2.84
CA LEU A 42 -11.20 4.91 -1.79
C LEU A 42 -12.40 4.39 -0.99
N ASP A 43 -13.42 5.22 -0.75
CA ASP A 43 -14.67 4.80 -0.09
C ASP A 43 -15.44 3.74 -0.88
N GLN A 44 -15.20 3.65 -2.20
CA GLN A 44 -15.81 2.64 -3.07
C GLN A 44 -15.00 1.34 -3.12
N VAL A 45 -13.82 1.27 -2.50
CA VAL A 45 -13.01 0.06 -2.46
C VAL A 45 -13.62 -0.92 -1.46
N PRO A 46 -14.17 -2.07 -1.92
CA PRO A 46 -14.89 -2.98 -1.04
C PRO A 46 -13.94 -3.61 -0.02
N ASN A 47 -14.36 -3.60 1.25
CA ASN A 47 -13.60 -4.15 2.39
C ASN A 47 -12.14 -3.69 2.46
N LEU A 48 -11.88 -2.42 2.16
CA LEU A 48 -10.57 -1.83 2.37
C LEU A 48 -10.17 -1.97 3.85
N LYS A 49 -9.01 -2.59 4.10
CA LYS A 49 -8.44 -2.81 5.45
C LYS A 49 -7.21 -1.96 5.72
N GLY A 50 -6.53 -1.50 4.68
CA GLY A 50 -5.34 -0.67 4.82
C GLY A 50 -4.86 -0.13 3.47
N ILE A 51 -4.05 0.91 3.55
CA ILE A 51 -3.45 1.60 2.41
C ILE A 51 -1.93 1.55 2.55
N ILE A 52 -1.24 1.26 1.47
CA ILE A 52 0.22 1.43 1.37
C ILE A 52 0.48 2.54 0.36
N VAL A 53 1.07 3.65 0.83
CA VAL A 53 1.60 4.72 -0.01
C VAL A 53 3.01 4.28 -0.43
N ASN A 54 3.13 3.73 -1.64
CA ASN A 54 4.33 3.05 -2.11
C ASN A 54 5.15 3.97 -3.02
N GLY A 55 6.05 4.73 -2.39
CA GLY A 55 7.04 5.57 -3.04
C GLY A 55 8.14 4.77 -3.74
N GLY A 56 9.06 5.50 -4.35
CA GLY A 56 10.14 4.88 -5.11
C GLY A 56 10.99 5.86 -5.89
N PRO A 57 12.00 5.35 -6.62
CA PRO A 57 12.95 6.19 -7.34
C PRO A 57 12.31 6.98 -8.49
N ASP A 58 11.14 6.56 -8.98
CA ASP A 58 10.44 7.20 -10.09
C ASP A 58 9.31 8.13 -9.58
N HIS A 59 9.43 8.68 -8.36
CA HIS A 59 8.41 9.51 -7.72
C HIS A 59 8.22 10.90 -8.36
N THR A 60 9.07 11.29 -9.32
CA THR A 60 9.00 12.59 -9.99
C THR A 60 8.56 12.41 -11.45
N VAL A 61 7.51 13.12 -11.86
CA VAL A 61 7.01 13.18 -13.25
C VAL A 61 7.07 14.61 -13.73
N ASP A 62 7.77 14.86 -14.85
CA ASP A 62 7.95 16.20 -15.42
C ASP A 62 8.50 17.25 -14.42
N GLY A 63 9.33 16.81 -13.48
CA GLY A 63 9.92 17.68 -12.44
C GLY A 63 8.99 17.97 -11.26
N VAL A 64 7.82 17.33 -11.20
CA VAL A 64 6.86 17.44 -10.10
C VAL A 64 6.85 16.13 -9.32
N GLU A 65 7.03 16.22 -7.99
CA GLU A 65 6.90 15.06 -7.11
C GLU A 65 5.44 14.60 -7.04
N MET A 66 5.24 13.28 -7.16
CA MET A 66 3.93 12.65 -6.99
C MET A 66 3.54 12.69 -5.51
N GLU A 67 2.27 12.99 -5.27
CA GLU A 67 1.72 13.15 -3.94
C GLU A 67 0.29 12.65 -3.91
N VAL A 68 -0.12 12.05 -2.79
CA VAL A 68 -1.50 11.65 -2.52
C VAL A 68 -2.26 12.83 -1.90
N ALA A 69 -3.59 12.82 -2.03
CA ALA A 69 -4.41 13.82 -1.34
C ALA A 69 -4.17 13.78 0.18
N GLN A 70 -4.17 14.94 0.85
CA GLN A 70 -3.80 15.05 2.26
C GLN A 70 -4.67 14.17 3.17
N GLU A 71 -5.94 13.96 2.79
CA GLU A 71 -6.89 13.11 3.50
C GLU A 71 -6.49 11.63 3.49
N VAL A 72 -5.70 11.18 2.51
CA VAL A 72 -5.21 9.80 2.42
C VAL A 72 -4.30 9.46 3.58
N TYR A 73 -3.47 10.40 4.06
CA TYR A 73 -2.57 10.15 5.19
C TYR A 73 -3.28 9.91 6.51
N ASN A 74 -4.47 10.49 6.67
CA ASN A 74 -5.29 10.40 7.89
C ASN A 74 -6.57 9.62 7.62
N TYR A 75 -6.51 8.70 6.65
CA TYR A 75 -7.67 7.95 6.23
C TYR A 75 -8.14 6.99 7.33
N GLN A 76 -9.40 6.58 7.25
CA GLN A 76 -10.07 5.83 8.33
C GLN A 76 -9.52 4.41 8.56
N VAL A 77 -8.73 3.88 7.62
CA VAL A 77 -7.99 2.62 7.77
C VAL A 77 -6.49 2.89 7.92
N PRO A 78 -5.71 1.96 8.52
CA PRO A 78 -4.28 2.15 8.65
C PRO A 78 -3.57 2.44 7.32
N VAL A 79 -2.63 3.37 7.38
CA VAL A 79 -1.82 3.81 6.24
C VAL A 79 -0.35 3.57 6.56
N LEU A 80 0.36 2.93 5.65
CA LEU A 80 1.81 2.73 5.73
C LEU A 80 2.48 3.49 4.59
N LEU A 81 3.58 4.17 4.90
CA LEU A 81 4.43 4.83 3.92
C LEU A 81 5.66 3.97 3.70
N ALA A 82 6.10 3.86 2.45
CA ALA A 82 7.36 3.23 2.09
C ALA A 82 8.05 4.09 1.05
N ASP A 83 9.32 4.44 1.27
CA ASP A 83 10.13 5.30 0.40
C ASP A 83 9.42 6.62 0.03
N HIS A 84 8.72 7.22 1.00
CA HIS A 84 7.93 8.44 0.82
C HIS A 84 7.98 9.32 2.07
N MET A 85 8.05 10.64 1.92
CA MET A 85 8.07 11.61 3.03
C MET A 85 9.16 11.34 4.09
N GLY A 86 10.31 10.80 3.67
CA GLY A 86 11.43 10.46 4.55
C GLY A 86 11.32 9.10 5.25
N ASP A 87 10.26 8.35 4.98
CA ASP A 87 10.15 6.96 5.43
C ASP A 87 11.10 6.05 4.65
N SER A 88 11.48 4.93 5.27
CA SER A 88 12.47 4.03 4.67
C SER A 88 11.88 3.26 3.48
N PRO A 89 12.69 2.89 2.48
CA PRO A 89 12.27 1.91 1.50
C PRO A 89 12.05 0.55 2.16
N TRP A 90 11.35 -0.33 1.45
CA TRP A 90 11.20 -1.71 1.87
C TRP A 90 12.57 -2.40 2.05
N PRO A 91 12.71 -3.31 3.03
CA PRO A 91 13.92 -4.10 3.18
C PRO A 91 14.25 -4.89 1.90
N GLU A 92 15.53 -4.95 1.54
CA GLU A 92 16.01 -5.78 0.42
C GLU A 92 15.93 -7.27 0.75
N ASP A 93 16.21 -7.62 2.01
CA ASP A 93 16.08 -8.99 2.50
C ASP A 93 14.61 -9.44 2.48
N GLU A 94 14.37 -10.58 1.84
CA GLU A 94 13.03 -11.10 1.61
C GLU A 94 12.32 -11.46 2.92
N ALA A 95 13.03 -12.02 3.91
CA ALA A 95 12.43 -12.43 5.16
C ALA A 95 12.05 -11.21 6.01
N GLU A 96 12.92 -10.20 6.08
CA GLU A 96 12.63 -8.93 6.78
C GLU A 96 11.45 -8.20 6.13
N ARG A 97 11.44 -8.12 4.80
CA ARG A 97 10.34 -7.50 4.05
C ARG A 97 9.01 -8.21 4.27
N MET A 98 8.99 -9.54 4.18
CA MET A 98 7.79 -10.33 4.43
C MET A 98 7.31 -10.21 5.88
N ASN A 99 8.23 -10.10 6.84
CA ASN A 99 7.89 -9.84 8.24
C ASN A 99 7.25 -8.46 8.42
N ALA A 100 7.78 -7.41 7.79
CA ALA A 100 7.21 -6.06 7.81
C ALA A 100 5.81 -6.04 7.19
N LEU A 101 5.64 -6.67 6.01
CA LEU A 101 4.34 -6.78 5.34
C LEU A 101 3.32 -7.54 6.18
N ARG A 102 3.71 -8.67 6.77
CA ARG A 102 2.84 -9.44 7.67
C ARG A 102 2.43 -8.61 8.89
N ALA A 103 3.38 -7.89 9.49
CA ALA A 103 3.10 -7.05 10.66
C ALA A 103 2.07 -5.97 10.33
N PHE A 104 2.20 -5.30 9.17
CA PHE A 104 1.23 -4.30 8.75
C PHE A 104 -0.11 -4.93 8.31
N VAL A 105 -0.10 -5.81 7.31
CA VAL A 105 -1.31 -6.34 6.67
C VAL A 105 -2.15 -7.18 7.62
N LEU A 106 -1.54 -8.07 8.42
CA LEU A 106 -2.29 -8.97 9.30
C LEU A 106 -2.39 -8.42 10.73
N GLY A 107 -1.35 -7.74 11.20
CA GLY A 107 -1.30 -7.21 12.56
C GLY A 107 -2.04 -5.88 12.71
N ILE A 108 -1.62 -4.87 11.94
CA ILE A 108 -2.14 -3.49 12.08
C ILE A 108 -3.48 -3.33 11.36
N CYS A 109 -3.57 -3.75 10.09
CA CYS A 109 -4.81 -3.67 9.31
C CYS A 109 -5.86 -4.70 9.74
N GLY A 110 -5.44 -5.76 10.44
CA GLY A 110 -6.32 -6.85 10.85
C GLY A 110 -6.96 -7.59 9.67
N ALA A 111 -6.31 -7.59 8.49
CA ALA A 111 -6.82 -8.30 7.33
C ALA A 111 -6.76 -9.82 7.57
N SER A 112 -7.82 -10.52 7.16
CA SER A 112 -7.93 -11.97 7.34
C SER A 112 -7.44 -12.71 6.08
N PRO A 113 -6.48 -13.64 6.21
CA PRO A 113 -6.07 -14.50 5.10
C PRO A 113 -7.22 -15.36 4.58
N LYS A 114 -7.14 -15.76 3.31
CA LYS A 114 -8.00 -16.82 2.74
C LYS A 114 -7.88 -18.09 3.58
N ALA A 115 -9.04 -18.66 3.93
CA ALA A 115 -9.16 -20.01 4.45
C ALA A 115 -8.94 -21.05 3.34
#